data_AF-A0A507R5X8-F1
#
_entry.id   AF-A0A507R5X8-F1
#
_cell.length_a   1.000
_cell.length_b   1.000
_cell.length_c   1.000
_cell.angle_alpha   90.00
_cell.angle_beta   90.00
_cell.angle_gamma   90.00
#
_symmetry.space_group_name_H-M   'P 1'
#
loop_
_entity.id
_entity.type
_entity.pdbx_description
1 polymer ?
#
loop_
_entity_poly.entity_id
_entity_poly.type
_entity_poly.pdbx_seq_one_letter_code
_entity_poly.pdbx_strand_id
1 'polypeptide(L)'
;MSPSNSGQMEDTVPSKPSFADEIYDIFLRDYCGIEIIGGQYRMVFTARFKECPDKIRLISCPQFIRAPNLTPARRELLRIKLDAVLDRISNEEWDKLKDRFNIVKNEWCIVSDEQEEQEI
;
A
#
# COMPACT_ATOMS: atom_id res chain seq x y z
N MET A 1 13.06 -49.59 -32.25
CA MET A 1 13.80 -48.84 -31.22
C MET A 1 13.29 -47.42 -31.27
N SER A 2 12.50 -47.01 -30.29
CA SER A 2 12.00 -45.64 -30.16
C SER A 2 12.58 -45.06 -28.88
N PRO A 3 13.18 -43.85 -28.89
CA PRO A 3 13.49 -43.17 -27.64
C PRO A 3 12.28 -42.34 -27.21
N SER A 4 11.71 -42.68 -26.06
CA SER A 4 10.75 -41.85 -25.34
C SER A 4 11.49 -40.71 -24.66
N ASN A 5 11.28 -39.48 -25.11
CA ASN A 5 11.67 -38.28 -24.37
C ASN A 5 10.62 -37.99 -23.30
N SER A 6 10.96 -38.26 -22.04
CA SER A 6 10.20 -37.83 -20.87
C SER A 6 10.68 -36.42 -20.52
N GLY A 7 9.94 -35.39 -20.96
CA GLY A 7 10.16 -34.02 -20.53
C GLY A 7 9.83 -33.89 -19.04
N GLN A 8 10.81 -33.47 -18.24
CA GLN A 8 10.57 -32.99 -16.89
C GLN A 8 9.74 -31.70 -16.97
N MET A 9 8.56 -31.72 -16.38
CA MET A 9 7.80 -30.52 -16.05
C MET A 9 8.52 -29.85 -14.89
N GLU A 10 9.10 -28.67 -15.13
CA GLU A 10 9.52 -27.79 -14.05
C GLU A 10 8.25 -27.31 -13.33
N ASP A 11 8.05 -27.78 -12.10
CA ASP A 11 7.04 -27.27 -11.19
C ASP A 11 7.37 -25.81 -10.88
N THR A 12 6.80 -24.90 -11.67
CA THR A 12 6.80 -23.48 -11.37
C THR A 12 5.99 -23.29 -10.09
N VAL A 13 6.69 -23.22 -8.95
CA VAL A 13 6.13 -22.85 -7.66
C VAL A 13 5.34 -21.55 -7.86
N PRO A 14 4.04 -21.50 -7.51
CA PRO A 14 3.27 -20.27 -7.66
C PRO A 14 3.93 -19.18 -6.83
N SER A 15 4.47 -18.19 -7.53
CA SER A 15 5.03 -16.98 -6.94
C SER A 15 3.96 -16.35 -6.08
N LYS A 16 4.24 -16.28 -4.78
CA LYS A 16 3.39 -15.59 -3.80
C LYS A 16 3.13 -14.18 -4.34
N PRO A 17 1.87 -13.73 -4.48
CA PRO A 17 1.60 -12.40 -5.00
C PRO A 17 2.34 -11.38 -4.13
N SER A 18 3.06 -10.50 -4.80
CA SER A 18 3.73 -9.38 -4.14
C SER A 18 2.65 -8.52 -3.50
N PHE A 19 2.91 -7.92 -2.34
CA PHE A 19 2.03 -6.90 -1.75
C PHE A 19 1.67 -5.80 -2.76
N ALA A 20 2.56 -5.56 -3.74
CA ALA A 20 2.35 -4.68 -4.87
C ALA A 20 1.17 -5.09 -5.77
N ASP A 21 0.92 -6.39 -5.98
CA ASP A 21 -0.17 -6.90 -6.81
C ASP A 21 -1.54 -6.80 -6.11
N GLU A 22 -1.55 -6.87 -4.78
CA GLU A 22 -2.77 -6.75 -3.99
C GLU A 22 -3.27 -5.30 -3.86
N ILE A 23 -2.40 -4.29 -3.98
CA ILE A 23 -2.75 -2.86 -3.84
C ILE A 23 -3.73 -2.38 -4.93
N TYR A 24 -3.71 -2.99 -6.13
CA TYR A 24 -4.48 -2.49 -7.28
C TYR A 24 -5.98 -2.60 -7.10
N ASP A 25 -6.42 -3.61 -6.34
CA ASP A 25 -7.82 -3.92 -6.11
C ASP A 25 -8.33 -3.41 -4.75
N ILE A 26 -7.58 -2.51 -4.12
CA ILE A 26 -7.95 -1.88 -2.86
C ILE A 26 -8.81 -0.63 -3.12
N PHE A 27 -9.92 -0.56 -2.39
CA PHE A 27 -10.76 0.61 -2.24
C PHE A 27 -10.60 1.16 -0.82
N LEU A 28 -9.82 2.24 -0.68
CA LEU A 28 -9.69 2.98 0.59
C LEU A 28 -10.99 3.73 0.86
N ARG A 29 -11.49 3.66 2.10
CA ARG A 29 -12.76 4.28 2.49
C ARG A 29 -12.56 5.42 3.47
N ASP A 30 -12.35 5.07 4.74
CA ASP A 30 -12.47 5.99 5.87
C ASP A 30 -11.20 5.92 6.72
N TYR A 31 -10.74 7.07 7.19
CA TYR A 31 -9.67 7.18 8.18
C TYR A 31 -10.13 6.69 9.55
N CYS A 32 -9.27 5.94 10.24
CA CYS A 32 -9.57 5.33 11.54
C CYS A 32 -8.72 5.86 12.68
N GLY A 33 -7.57 6.46 12.40
CA GLY A 33 -6.65 6.88 13.44
C GLY A 33 -5.18 6.77 13.05
N ILE A 34 -4.33 6.93 14.07
CA ILE A 34 -2.89 6.74 13.99
C ILE A 34 -2.49 5.51 14.81
N GLU A 35 -1.65 4.67 14.21
CA GLU A 35 -0.92 3.61 14.89
C GLU A 35 0.54 4.02 15.10
N ILE A 36 1.14 3.56 16.20
CA ILE A 36 2.56 3.76 16.51
C ILE A 36 3.24 2.39 16.48
N ILE A 37 4.08 2.16 15.47
CA ILE A 37 4.81 0.89 15.29
C ILE A 37 6.30 1.20 15.23
N GLY A 38 7.07 0.70 16.20
CA GLY A 38 8.52 0.93 16.26
C GLY A 38 8.90 2.42 16.36
N GLY A 39 8.08 3.24 17.00
CA GLY A 39 8.28 4.69 17.09
C GLY A 39 7.89 5.47 15.83
N GLN A 40 7.42 4.80 14.79
CA GLN A 40 6.91 5.45 13.57
C GLN A 40 5.39 5.57 13.61
N TYR A 41 4.88 6.74 13.22
CA TYR A 41 3.44 6.94 13.01
C TYR A 41 3.00 6.32 11.69
N ARG A 42 1.80 5.74 11.69
CA ARG A 42 1.13 5.24 10.49
C ARG A 42 -0.33 5.64 10.52
N MET A 43 -0.84 6.11 9.39
CA MET A 43 -2.28 6.38 9.23
C MET A 43 -3.02 5.10 8.95
N VAL A 44 -4.11 4.87 9.68
CA VAL A 44 -4.94 3.69 9.49
C VAL A 44 -6.18 4.05 8.70
N PHE A 45 -6.46 3.29 7.65
CA PHE A 45 -7.65 3.40 6.83
C PHE A 45 -8.43 2.10 6.84
N THR A 46 -9.75 2.20 6.75
CA THR A 46 -10.56 1.06 6.29
C THR A 46 -10.43 0.90 4.78
N ALA A 47 -10.42 -0.35 4.34
CA ALA A 47 -10.37 -0.69 2.94
C ALA A 47 -11.18 -1.94 2.61
N ARG A 48 -11.53 -2.09 1.33
CA ARG A 48 -12.11 -3.31 0.76
C ARG A 48 -11.26 -3.76 -0.40
N PHE A 49 -11.11 -5.07 -0.53
CA PHE A 49 -10.42 -5.69 -1.66
C PHE A 49 -11.47 -6.16 -2.66
N LYS A 50 -11.21 -5.98 -3.96
CA LYS A 50 -12.12 -6.40 -5.03
C LYS A 50 -12.47 -7.89 -4.97
N GLU A 51 -11.51 -8.73 -4.60
CA GLU A 51 -11.72 -10.19 -4.46
C GLU A 51 -12.59 -10.56 -3.25
N CYS A 52 -12.69 -9.67 -2.25
CA CYS A 52 -13.43 -9.90 -1.01
C CYS A 52 -14.16 -8.61 -0.58
N PRO A 53 -15.14 -8.13 -1.37
CA PRO A 53 -15.75 -6.81 -1.17
C PRO A 53 -16.57 -6.72 0.13
N ASP A 54 -17.02 -7.87 0.65
CA ASP A 54 -17.81 -7.94 1.89
C ASP A 54 -16.96 -7.80 3.15
N LYS A 55 -15.63 -7.95 3.04
CA LYS A 55 -14.72 -7.87 4.19
C LYS A 55 -14.04 -6.51 4.25
N ILE A 56 -14.30 -5.78 5.34
CA ILE A 56 -13.55 -4.57 5.67
C ILE A 56 -12.22 -4.98 6.29
N ARG A 57 -11.13 -4.37 5.82
CA ARG A 57 -9.78 -4.51 6.35
C ARG A 57 -9.28 -3.17 6.86
N LEU A 58 -8.36 -3.20 7.81
CA LEU A 58 -7.59 -2.04 8.20
C LEU A 58 -6.24 -2.08 7.48
N ILE A 59 -5.85 -0.95 6.91
CA ILE A 59 -4.57 -0.77 6.22
C ILE A 59 -3.82 0.35 6.93
N SER A 60 -2.62 0.02 7.37
CA SER A 60 -1.69 0.94 8.04
C SER A 60 -0.71 1.49 7.00
N CYS A 61 -0.79 2.79 6.74
CA CYS A 61 -0.02 3.52 5.74
C CYS A 61 1.10 4.34 6.41
N PRO A 62 2.38 4.07 6.09
CA PRO A 62 3.46 4.93 6.52
C PRO A 62 3.40 6.30 5.83
N GLN A 63 4.19 7.25 6.34
CA GLN A 63 4.36 8.56 5.70
C GLN A 63 4.86 8.43 4.25
N PHE A 64 5.86 7.57 4.04
CA PHE A 64 6.45 7.28 2.73
C PHE A 64 6.17 5.85 2.32
N ILE A 65 5.53 5.67 1.17
CA ILE A 65 5.24 4.38 0.56
C ILE A 65 6.23 4.16 -0.58
N ARG A 66 7.19 3.27 -0.37
CA ARG A 66 8.15 2.86 -1.40
C ARG A 66 7.49 1.83 -2.31
N ALA A 67 7.39 2.19 -3.58
CA ALA A 67 6.66 1.44 -4.58
C ALA A 67 7.48 1.24 -5.88
N PRO A 68 8.78 0.87 -5.81
CA PRO A 68 9.63 0.76 -7.00
C PRO A 68 9.15 -0.33 -7.97
N ASN A 69 8.49 -1.36 -7.44
CA ASN A 69 7.97 -2.49 -8.21
C ASN A 69 6.65 -2.17 -8.93
N LEU A 70 6.03 -1.00 -8.69
CA LEU A 70 4.84 -0.58 -9.40
C LEU A 70 5.23 0.15 -10.69
N THR A 71 4.47 -0.08 -11.76
CA THR A 71 4.62 0.73 -12.99
C THR A 71 4.25 2.19 -12.71
N PRO A 72 4.73 3.16 -13.52
CA PRO A 72 4.39 4.58 -13.31
C PRO A 72 2.88 4.85 -13.24
N ALA A 73 2.09 4.27 -14.14
CA ALA A 73 0.63 4.40 -14.14
C ALA A 73 -0.01 3.84 -12.86
N ARG A 74 0.57 2.76 -12.34
CA ARG A 74 0.13 2.08 -11.12
C ARG A 74 0.47 2.88 -9.86
N ARG A 75 1.63 3.54 -9.81
CA ARG A 75 1.97 4.50 -8.75
C ARG A 75 1.04 5.70 -8.75
N GLU A 76 0.74 6.23 -9.94
CA GLU A 76 -0.14 7.38 -10.07
C GLU A 76 -1.56 7.05 -9.59
N LEU A 77 -2.09 5.88 -9.96
CA LEU A 77 -3.37 5.42 -9.43
C LEU A 77 -3.36 5.29 -7.90
N LEU A 78 -2.26 4.80 -7.31
CA LEU A 78 -2.12 4.71 -5.86
C LEU A 78 -2.13 6.11 -5.22
N ARG A 79 -1.42 7.09 -5.78
CA ARG A 79 -1.45 8.48 -5.32
C ARG A 79 -2.86 9.05 -5.33
N ILE A 80 -3.56 8.95 -6.46
CA ILE A 80 -4.94 9.43 -6.59
C ILE A 80 -5.86 8.81 -5.54
N LYS A 81 -5.74 7.50 -5.29
CA LYS A 81 -6.55 6.80 -4.27
C LYS A 81 -6.23 7.28 -2.86
N LEU A 82 -4.96 7.53 -2.54
CA LEU A 82 -4.51 8.03 -1.24
C LEU A 82 -4.97 9.47 -1.04
N ASP A 83 -4.74 10.35 -2.01
CA ASP A 83 -5.19 11.75 -1.97
C ASP A 83 -6.71 11.83 -1.77
N ALA A 84 -7.48 11.03 -2.50
CA ALA A 84 -8.93 10.98 -2.37
C ALA A 84 -9.42 10.57 -0.98
N VAL A 85 -8.68 9.74 -0.23
CA VAL A 85 -9.04 9.43 1.17
C VAL A 85 -8.54 10.48 2.15
N LEU A 86 -7.37 11.07 1.91
CA LEU A 86 -6.86 12.18 2.72
C LEU A 86 -7.75 13.42 2.62
N ASP A 87 -8.34 13.69 1.46
CA ASP A 87 -9.30 14.76 1.23
C ASP A 87 -10.63 14.57 1.97
N ARG A 88 -10.95 13.33 2.38
CA ARG A 88 -12.16 13.04 3.17
C ARG A 88 -11.96 13.23 4.66
N ILE A 89 -10.72 13.28 5.14
CA ILE A 89 -10.41 13.58 6.54
C ILE A 89 -10.78 15.04 6.79
N SER A 90 -11.60 15.29 7.82
CA SER A 90 -12.08 16.64 8.12
C SER A 90 -10.93 17.52 8.61
N ASN A 91 -11.06 18.83 8.42
CA ASN A 91 -10.05 19.79 8.87
C ASN A 91 -9.85 19.72 10.39
N GLU A 92 -10.90 19.50 11.17
CA GLU A 92 -10.77 19.36 12.63
C GLU A 92 -9.94 18.13 13.01
N GLU A 93 -10.00 17.06 12.22
CA GLU A 93 -9.19 15.88 12.45
C GLU A 93 -7.73 16.11 12.01
N TRP A 94 -7.51 16.82 10.91
CA TRP A 94 -6.17 17.28 10.51
C TRP A 94 -5.53 18.19 11.56
N ASP A 95 -6.30 19.10 12.16
CA ASP A 95 -5.81 19.97 13.23
C ASP A 95 -5.39 19.15 14.46
N LYS A 96 -6.19 18.16 14.86
CA LYS A 96 -5.80 17.23 15.95
C LYS A 96 -4.53 16.46 15.63
N LEU A 97 -4.39 15.99 14.38
CA LEU A 97 -3.21 15.26 13.92
C LEU A 97 -1.95 16.13 13.98
N LYS A 98 -2.08 17.39 13.55
CA LYS A 98 -1.02 18.37 13.62
C LYS A 98 -0.63 18.68 15.07
N ASP A 99 -1.60 18.98 15.92
CA ASP A 99 -1.33 19.39 17.31
C ASP A 99 -0.74 18.26 18.17
N ARG A 100 -1.20 17.01 17.95
CA ARG A 100 -0.79 15.87 18.79
C ARG A 100 0.46 15.17 18.28
N PHE A 101 0.61 15.06 16.97
CA PHE A 101 1.63 14.21 16.34
C PHE A 101 2.55 14.97 15.38
N ASN A 102 2.32 16.28 15.17
CA ASN A 102 3.01 17.07 14.16
C ASN A 102 2.85 16.48 12.74
N ILE A 103 1.69 15.89 12.44
CA ILE A 103 1.37 15.30 11.14
C ILE A 103 0.68 16.35 10.26
N VAL A 104 1.23 16.59 9.06
CA VAL A 104 0.72 17.54 8.07
C VAL A 104 0.19 16.80 6.84
N LYS A 105 -0.99 17.18 6.36
CA LYS A 105 -1.69 16.53 5.24
C LYS A 105 -0.81 16.28 4.00
N ASN A 106 -0.15 17.32 3.52
CA ASN A 106 0.64 17.28 2.27
C ASN A 106 1.99 16.57 2.43
N GLU A 107 2.31 16.09 3.63
CA GLU A 107 3.56 15.39 3.93
C GLU A 107 3.33 13.89 4.17
N TRP A 108 2.11 13.38 3.98
CA TRP A 108 1.74 12.01 4.31
C TRP A 108 1.28 11.19 3.09
N CYS A 109 1.46 9.87 3.17
CA CYS A 109 1.16 8.91 2.10
C CYS A 109 1.91 9.17 0.78
N ILE A 110 3.13 9.71 0.86
CA ILE A 110 3.96 10.05 -0.29
C ILE A 110 4.43 8.77 -1.00
N VAL A 111 4.05 8.60 -2.27
CA VAL A 111 4.42 7.43 -3.07
C VAL A 111 5.71 7.72 -3.86
N SER A 112 6.79 7.04 -3.47
CA SER A 112 8.13 7.16 -4.08
C SER A 112 8.49 5.91 -4.90
N ASP A 113 9.31 6.12 -5.92
CA ASP A 113 9.91 5.09 -6.76
C ASP A 113 11.38 4.79 -6.47
N GLU A 114 11.96 5.48 -5.50
CA GLU A 114 13.33 5.25 -5.08
C GLU A 114 13.47 3.88 -4.40
N GLN A 115 14.40 3.07 -4.90
CA GLN A 115 14.96 1.93 -4.16
C GLN A 115 16.06 2.47 -3.25
N GLU A 116 16.08 2.03 -2.00
CA GLU A 116 17.23 2.26 -1.14
C GLU A 116 18.42 1.53 -1.77
N GLU A 117 19.51 2.25 -2.07
CA GLU A 117 20.81 1.60 -2.22
C GLU A 117 21.08 0.91 -0.88
N GLN A 118 21.17 -0.42 -0.89
CA GLN A 118 21.69 -1.13 0.27
C GLN A 118 23.14 -0.70 0.43
N GLU A 119 23.43 0.20 1.38
CA GLU A 119 24.79 0.36 1.88
C GLU A 119 25.18 -0.99 2.53
N ILE A 120 26.09 -1.71 1.86
CA ILE A 120 26.74 -2.94 2.30
C ILE A 120 27.84 -2.60 3.29
#